data_AF-A0A9K3J9K4-F1
#
_entry.id   AF-A0A9K3J9K4-F1
#
_cell.length_a   1.000
_cell.length_b   1.000
_cell.length_c   1.000
_cell.angle_alpha   90.00
_cell.angle_beta   90.00
_cell.angle_gamma   90.00
#
_symmetry.space_group_name_H-M   'P 1'
#
loop_
_entity.id
_entity.type
_entity.pdbx_description
1 polymer ?
#
loop_
_entity_poly.entity_id
_entity_poly.type
_entity_poly.pdbx_seq_one_letter_code
_entity_poly.pdbx_strand_id
1 'polypeptide(L)'
;MILGGFSVVGDSVNDGSVALIPDLAGKVEKTNRLRSELVRNKSKKSSHSKWMQMFMKKTNEQEHEQEHVGFLALWLSRFGFPSGDQDSVGKHVIPIAVRLSQGVKLAIAPAVLAYIYHNLTKLKEQCVDSSYSNLKLSSCVNLLGIGSDLGV
;
A
#
# COMPACT_ATOMS: atom_id res chain seq x y z
N MET A 1 11.55 -2.70 20.26
CA MET A 1 10.42 -3.64 20.40
C MET A 1 9.82 -3.88 19.02
N ILE A 2 9.49 -5.13 18.69
CA ILE A 2 8.87 -5.54 17.43
C ILE A 2 7.55 -6.26 17.71
N LEU A 3 6.53 -6.08 16.87
CA LEU A 3 5.25 -6.77 16.95
C LEU A 3 4.90 -7.29 15.55
N GLY A 4 4.74 -8.62 15.43
CA GLY A 4 4.45 -9.26 14.13
C GLY A 4 5.51 -8.99 13.05
N GLY A 5 6.78 -8.78 13.43
CA GLY A 5 7.87 -8.44 12.50
C GLY A 5 7.97 -6.95 12.14
N PHE A 6 7.06 -6.10 12.62
CA PHE A 6 7.08 -4.64 12.39
C PHE A 6 7.63 -3.89 13.60
N SER A 7 8.22 -2.72 13.37
CA SER A 7 8.73 -1.87 14.46
C SER A 7 7.59 -1.22 15.25
N VAL A 8 7.67 -1.28 16.58
CA VAL A 8 6.74 -0.61 17.52
C VAL A 8 7.23 0.80 17.86
N VAL A 9 8.52 1.05 17.74
CA VAL A 9 9.17 2.32 18.12
C VAL A 9 9.63 3.03 16.85
N GLY A 10 9.40 4.34 16.80
CA GLY A 10 9.75 5.18 15.67
C GLY A 10 8.76 6.32 15.50
N ASP A 11 8.95 7.10 14.45
CA ASP A 11 8.05 8.19 14.11
C ASP A 11 6.68 7.65 13.70
N SER A 12 5.64 8.48 13.90
CA SER A 12 4.30 8.14 13.45
C SER A 12 4.24 8.11 11.92
N VAL A 13 3.61 7.06 11.38
CA VAL A 13 3.45 6.85 9.94
C VAL A 13 2.79 8.04 9.23
N ASN A 14 1.90 8.76 9.92
CA ASN A 14 1.11 9.87 9.39
C ASN A 14 1.42 11.24 10.05
N ASP A 15 2.64 11.46 10.51
CA ASP A 15 3.03 12.72 11.17
C ASP A 15 3.14 13.95 10.25
N GLY A 16 3.01 13.80 8.94
CA GLY A 16 3.13 14.89 7.98
C GLY A 16 4.55 15.47 7.80
N SER A 17 5.55 14.94 8.52
CA SER A 17 6.95 15.41 8.50
C SER A 17 7.57 15.44 7.11
N VAL A 18 7.13 14.53 6.24
CA VAL A 18 7.56 14.39 4.84
C VAL A 18 7.30 15.66 4.03
N ALA A 19 6.22 16.39 4.32
CA ALA A 19 5.88 17.61 3.60
C ALA A 19 6.76 18.80 4.01
N LEU A 20 7.39 18.72 5.18
CA LEU A 20 8.23 19.79 5.73
C LEU A 20 9.68 19.72 5.24
N ILE A 21 10.10 18.56 4.72
CA ILE A 21 11.45 18.35 4.20
C ILE A 21 11.40 18.43 2.66
N PRO A 22 11.92 19.50 2.03
CA PRO A 22 11.76 19.73 0.60
C PRO A 22 12.25 18.57 -0.29
N ASP A 23 13.34 17.92 0.10
CA ASP A 23 13.90 16.77 -0.63
C ASP A 23 12.93 15.56 -0.63
N LEU A 24 12.41 15.19 0.55
CA LEU A 24 11.44 14.11 0.68
C LEU A 24 10.12 14.45 -0.02
N ALA A 25 9.65 15.69 0.08
CA ALA A 25 8.46 16.16 -0.62
C ALA A 25 8.63 16.03 -2.15
N GLY A 26 9.80 16.41 -2.67
CA GLY A 26 10.15 16.25 -4.09
C GLY A 26 10.15 14.79 -4.53
N LYS A 27 10.71 13.87 -3.72
CA LYS A 27 10.66 12.42 -3.98
C LYS A 27 9.21 11.90 -4.00
N VAL A 28 8.38 12.30 -3.03
CA VAL A 28 6.96 11.93 -2.99
C VAL A 28 6.21 12.42 -4.22
N GLU A 29 6.44 13.67 -4.64
CA GLU A 29 5.79 14.23 -5.81
C GLU A 29 6.21 13.48 -7.09
N LYS A 30 7.51 13.24 -7.27
CA LYS A 30 8.05 12.48 -8.41
C LYS A 30 7.41 11.09 -8.51
N THR A 31 7.38 10.33 -7.41
CA THR A 31 6.75 9.00 -7.38
C THR A 31 5.24 9.07 -7.64
N ASN A 32 4.56 10.10 -7.14
CA ASN A 32 3.13 10.33 -7.39
C ASN A 32 2.82 10.66 -8.85
N ARG A 33 3.71 11.39 -9.54
CA ARG A 33 3.59 11.67 -10.98
C ARG A 33 3.66 10.38 -11.78
N LEU A 34 4.67 9.53 -11.53
CA LEU A 34 4.81 8.21 -12.17
C LEU A 34 3.57 7.34 -11.96
N ARG A 35 3.06 7.28 -10.72
CA ARG A 35 1.82 6.57 -10.40
C ARG A 35 0.63 7.12 -11.20
N SER A 36 0.50 8.44 -11.27
CA SER A 36 -0.62 9.09 -11.97
C SER A 36 -0.56 8.87 -13.48
N GLU A 37 0.63 8.86 -14.08
CA GLU A 37 0.84 8.49 -15.49
C GLU A 37 0.42 7.04 -15.76
N LEU A 38 0.73 6.12 -14.84
CA LEU A 38 0.32 4.71 -14.96
C LEU A 38 -1.20 4.54 -14.86
N VAL A 39 -1.85 5.26 -13.94
CA VAL A 39 -3.30 5.19 -13.72
C VAL A 39 -4.10 5.84 -14.85
N ARG A 40 -3.60 6.95 -15.44
CA ARG A 40 -4.28 7.66 -16.53
C ARG A 40 -4.29 6.89 -17.86
N ASN A 41 -3.42 5.90 -18.02
CA ASN A 41 -3.31 5.14 -19.26
C ASN A 41 -4.51 4.17 -19.44
N LYS A 42 -5.58 4.66 -20.10
CA LYS A 42 -6.88 3.97 -20.28
C LYS A 42 -6.81 2.57 -20.91
N SER A 43 -5.74 2.24 -21.64
CA SER A 43 -5.65 0.97 -22.39
C SER A 43 -5.25 -0.23 -21.53
N LYS A 44 -4.80 -0.01 -20.30
CA LYS A 44 -3.92 -0.96 -19.63
C LYS A 44 -4.08 -0.77 -18.13
N LYS A 45 -4.86 -1.63 -17.45
CA LYS A 45 -4.87 -1.75 -15.99
C LYS A 45 -3.45 -1.50 -15.46
N SER A 46 -3.30 -0.44 -14.66
CA SER A 46 -2.10 -0.19 -13.86
C SER A 46 -1.80 -1.53 -13.20
N SER A 47 -0.71 -2.20 -13.59
CA SER A 47 -0.34 -3.47 -12.98
C SER A 47 0.96 -3.28 -12.20
N HIS A 48 1.08 -4.00 -11.09
CA HIS A 48 2.30 -4.07 -10.30
C HIS A 48 3.55 -4.38 -11.15
N SER A 49 3.41 -5.18 -12.22
CA SER A 49 4.50 -5.46 -13.16
C SER A 49 4.94 -4.22 -13.93
N LYS A 50 4.00 -3.40 -14.42
CA LYS A 50 4.35 -2.14 -15.12
C LYS A 50 4.95 -1.12 -14.17
N TRP A 51 4.42 -1.06 -12.95
CA TRP A 51 5.01 -0.24 -11.88
C TRP A 51 6.49 -0.59 -11.70
N MET A 52 6.81 -1.87 -11.50
CA MET A 52 8.19 -2.32 -11.33
C MET A 52 9.08 -2.04 -12.56
N GLN A 53 8.53 -2.23 -13.77
CA GLN A 53 9.26 -1.95 -15.02
C GLN A 53 9.64 -0.47 -15.19
N MET A 54 8.88 0.48 -14.63
CA MET A 54 9.27 1.90 -14.69
C MET A 54 10.55 2.20 -13.93
N PHE A 55 10.78 1.47 -12.85
CA PHE A 55 11.95 1.65 -12.00
C PHE A 55 13.13 0.82 -12.52
N MET A 56 12.91 -0.41 -12.98
CA MET A 56 13.98 -1.28 -13.50
C MET A 56 14.62 -0.84 -14.82
N LYS A 57 13.94 -0.03 -15.66
CA LYS A 57 14.48 0.38 -16.98
C LYS A 57 15.49 1.52 -16.93
N LYS A 58 15.76 2.07 -15.76
CA LYS A 58 16.49 3.33 -15.56
C LYS A 58 17.60 3.08 -14.55
N THR A 59 18.68 2.47 -15.02
CA THR A 59 19.82 2.04 -14.22
C THR A 59 20.98 3.03 -14.40
N ASN A 60 20.76 4.29 -14.04
CA ASN A 60 21.83 5.23 -13.74
C ASN A 60 21.95 5.34 -12.20
N GLU A 61 23.16 5.56 -11.66
CA GLU A 61 23.44 5.43 -10.22
C GLU A 61 22.55 6.33 -9.31
N GLN A 62 22.14 7.51 -9.78
CA GLN A 62 21.20 8.40 -9.07
C GLN A 62 19.73 7.94 -9.09
N GLU A 63 19.41 6.86 -9.81
CA GLU A 63 18.05 6.33 -9.98
C GLU A 63 17.75 5.16 -9.04
N HIS A 64 18.77 4.53 -8.43
CA HIS A 64 18.60 3.44 -7.46
C HIS A 64 17.75 3.84 -6.24
N GLU A 65 17.86 5.10 -5.78
CA GLU A 65 17.01 5.58 -4.69
C GLU A 65 15.52 5.57 -5.05
N GLN A 66 15.17 5.80 -6.32
CA GLN A 66 13.79 5.76 -6.79
C GLN A 66 13.30 4.32 -6.94
N GLU A 67 14.17 3.38 -7.29
CA GLU A 67 13.86 1.94 -7.32
C GLU A 67 13.45 1.44 -5.93
N HIS A 68 14.20 1.81 -4.89
CA HIS A 68 13.88 1.46 -3.50
C HIS A 68 12.51 2.01 -3.07
N VAL A 69 12.22 3.28 -3.37
CA VAL A 69 10.91 3.89 -3.08
C VAL A 69 9.80 3.16 -3.84
N GLY A 70 10.03 2.87 -5.13
CA GLY A 70 9.09 2.15 -5.98
C GLY A 70 8.76 0.75 -5.43
N PHE A 71 9.79 -0.01 -5.05
CA PHE A 71 9.64 -1.32 -4.43
C PHE A 71 8.88 -1.25 -3.11
N LEU A 72 9.28 -0.35 -2.20
CA LEU A 72 8.64 -0.19 -0.89
C LEU A 72 7.18 0.24 -1.01
N ALA A 73 6.86 1.16 -1.94
CA ALA A 73 5.48 1.57 -2.19
C ALA A 73 4.62 0.40 -2.68
N LEU A 74 5.16 -0.45 -3.56
CA LEU A 74 4.46 -1.65 -4.01
C LEU A 74 4.26 -2.66 -2.87
N TRP A 75 5.30 -2.93 -2.10
CA TRP A 75 5.24 -3.86 -0.96
C TRP A 75 4.22 -3.41 0.08
N LEU A 76 4.24 -2.12 0.44
CA LEU A 76 3.26 -1.53 1.35
C LEU A 76 1.85 -1.62 0.77
N SER A 77 1.64 -1.32 -0.51
CA SER A 77 0.32 -1.41 -1.14
C SER A 77 -0.21 -2.84 -1.24
N ARG A 78 0.66 -3.86 -1.20
CA ARG A 78 0.27 -5.26 -1.32
C ARG A 78 0.08 -5.94 0.04
N PHE A 79 0.94 -5.63 1.00
CA PHE A 79 1.03 -6.38 2.26
C PHE A 79 0.84 -5.54 3.52
N GLY A 80 1.16 -4.25 3.48
CA GLY A 80 1.10 -3.39 4.67
C GLY A 80 -0.24 -2.65 4.82
N PHE A 81 -0.63 -1.95 3.77
CA PHE A 81 -1.77 -1.04 3.73
C PHE A 81 -2.48 -1.13 2.37
N PRO A 82 -3.12 -2.27 2.06
CA PRO A 82 -3.77 -2.45 0.78
C PRO A 82 -4.89 -1.44 0.54
N SER A 83 -4.95 -0.97 -0.70
CA SER A 83 -6.04 -0.14 -1.22
C SER A 83 -7.15 -1.03 -1.79
N GLY A 84 -8.34 -0.47 -1.96
CA GLY A 84 -9.45 -1.15 -2.66
C GLY A 84 -9.08 -1.57 -4.09
N ASP A 85 -8.15 -0.87 -4.73
CA ASP A 85 -7.66 -1.18 -6.07
C ASP A 85 -6.46 -2.14 -6.03
N GLN A 86 -6.73 -3.44 -6.17
CA GLN A 86 -5.73 -4.52 -6.02
C GLN A 86 -4.59 -4.51 -7.04
N ASP A 87 -4.78 -3.87 -8.19
CA ASP A 87 -3.79 -3.86 -9.27
C ASP A 87 -2.85 -2.64 -9.22
N SER A 88 -3.16 -1.64 -8.38
CA SER A 88 -2.47 -0.34 -8.37
C SER A 88 -1.86 0.03 -7.02
N VAL A 89 -0.74 0.76 -7.08
CA VAL A 89 -0.09 1.30 -5.88
C VAL A 89 -0.93 2.45 -5.32
N GLY A 90 -1.30 2.37 -4.04
CA GLY A 90 -2.04 3.41 -3.34
C GLY A 90 -1.26 4.72 -3.22
N LYS A 91 -1.96 5.87 -3.30
CA LYS A 91 -1.32 7.18 -3.06
C LYS A 91 -0.85 7.34 -1.62
N HIS A 92 -1.57 6.76 -0.67
CA HIS A 92 -1.32 6.86 0.77
C HIS A 92 -0.02 6.17 1.22
N VAL A 93 0.47 5.17 0.48
CA VAL A 93 1.69 4.45 0.84
C VAL A 93 2.97 5.12 0.34
N ILE A 94 2.88 6.05 -0.61
CA ILE A 94 4.06 6.70 -1.21
C ILE A 94 4.86 7.52 -0.18
N PRO A 95 4.24 8.39 0.65
CA PRO A 95 4.98 9.12 1.68
C PRO A 95 5.70 8.19 2.67
N ILE A 96 5.06 7.06 3.01
CA ILE A 96 5.61 6.06 3.92
C ILE A 96 6.84 5.39 3.29
N ALA A 97 6.73 4.99 2.02
CA ALA A 97 7.82 4.39 1.26
C ALA A 97 9.03 5.32 1.14
N VAL A 98 8.82 6.62 0.91
CA VAL A 98 9.90 7.61 0.85
C VAL A 98 10.64 7.70 2.18
N ARG A 99 9.93 7.78 3.31
CA ARG A 99 10.59 7.80 4.64
C ARG A 99 11.39 6.54 4.91
N LEU A 100 10.82 5.37 4.58
CA LEU A 100 11.51 4.09 4.76
C LEU A 100 12.76 3.99 3.88
N SER A 101 12.73 4.52 2.66
CA SER A 101 13.90 4.55 1.77
C SER A 101 15.04 5.40 2.33
N GLN A 102 14.72 6.40 3.17
CA GLN A 102 15.69 7.26 3.85
C GLN A 102 16.18 6.67 5.18
N GLY A 103 15.77 5.44 5.52
CA GLY A 103 16.14 4.79 6.78
C GLY A 103 15.44 5.35 8.02
N VAL A 104 14.37 6.14 7.84
CA VAL A 104 13.57 6.64 8.97
C VAL A 104 12.88 5.47 9.65
N LYS A 105 13.10 5.32 10.97
CA LYS A 105 12.43 4.30 11.78
C LYS A 105 10.99 4.73 12.00
N LEU A 106 10.06 4.01 11.39
CA LEU A 106 8.62 4.24 11.55
C LEU A 106 8.00 3.22 12.51
N ALA A 107 7.07 3.68 13.35
CA ALA A 107 6.21 2.82 14.14
C ALA A 107 5.11 2.21 13.24
N ILE A 108 5.49 1.25 12.38
CA ILE A 108 4.57 0.59 11.44
C ILE A 108 3.64 -0.39 12.17
N ALA A 109 4.11 -1.05 13.23
CA ALA A 109 3.32 -2.09 13.89
C ALA A 109 1.99 -1.55 14.47
N PRO A 110 1.97 -0.41 15.19
CA PRO A 110 0.71 0.20 15.64
C PRO A 110 -0.23 0.56 14.49
N ALA A 111 0.31 1.05 13.36
CA ALA A 111 -0.49 1.43 12.20
C ALA A 111 -1.11 0.21 11.50
N VAL A 112 -0.35 -0.87 11.32
CA VAL A 112 -0.84 -2.14 10.77
C VAL A 112 -1.89 -2.75 11.69
N LEU A 113 -1.64 -2.74 12.99
CA LEU A 113 -2.58 -3.27 13.98
C LEU A 113 -3.90 -2.49 13.96
N ALA A 114 -3.84 -1.15 13.98
CA ALA A 114 -5.02 -0.30 13.86
C ALA A 114 -5.80 -0.58 12.56
N TYR A 115 -5.09 -0.77 11.45
CA TYR A 115 -5.70 -1.12 10.17
C TYR A 115 -6.42 -2.48 10.23
N ILE A 116 -5.82 -3.51 10.84
CA ILE A 116 -6.46 -4.82 11.02
C ILE A 116 -7.72 -4.69 11.87
N TYR A 117 -7.66 -4.04 13.03
CA TYR A 117 -8.82 -3.86 13.90
C TYR A 117 -9.94 -3.05 13.23
N HIS A 118 -9.59 -2.03 12.44
CA HIS A 118 -10.56 -1.25 11.67
C HIS A 118 -11.31 -2.11 10.66
N ASN A 119 -10.60 -2.95 9.91
CA ASN A 119 -11.22 -3.86 8.93
C ASN A 119 -12.07 -4.94 9.61
N LEU A 120 -11.62 -5.48 10.74
CA LEU A 120 -12.41 -6.44 11.52
C LEU A 120 -13.69 -5.81 12.09
N THR A 121 -13.61 -4.55 12.52
CA THR A 121 -14.78 -3.79 13.00
C THR A 121 -15.78 -3.58 11.88
N LYS A 122 -15.32 -3.14 10.70
CA LYS A 122 -16.16 -3.03 9.50
C LYS A 122 -16.78 -4.35 9.08
N LEU A 123 -16.02 -5.45 9.14
CA LEU A 123 -16.53 -6.78 8.84
C LEU A 123 -17.62 -7.18 9.84
N LYS A 124 -17.42 -6.90 11.14
CA LYS A 124 -18.41 -7.16 12.18
C LYS A 124 -19.69 -6.36 11.94
N GLU A 125 -19.58 -5.06 11.67
CA GLU A 125 -20.71 -4.18 11.34
C GLU A 125 -21.46 -4.72 10.11
N GLN A 126 -20.73 -5.07 9.05
CA GLN A 126 -21.31 -5.67 7.86
C GLN A 126 -22.00 -7.00 8.15
N CYS A 127 -21.47 -7.89 8.99
CA CYS A 127 -22.14 -9.15 9.32
C CYS A 127 -23.41 -8.94 10.16
N VAL A 128 -23.45 -7.91 11.01
CA VAL A 128 -24.65 -7.54 11.78
C VAL A 128 -25.70 -6.91 10.87
N ASP A 129 -25.29 -6.13 9.88
CA ASP A 129 -26.18 -5.49 8.90
C ASP A 129 -26.60 -6.45 7.76
N SER A 130 -25.75 -7.40 7.35
CA SER A 130 -25.92 -8.27 6.18
C SER A 130 -26.78 -9.51 6.44
N SER A 131 -27.83 -9.39 7.24
CA SER A 131 -28.98 -10.27 7.06
C SER A 131 -29.57 -10.17 5.63
N TYR A 132 -29.10 -9.23 4.78
CA TYR A 132 -29.35 -9.16 3.34
C TYR A 132 -28.09 -8.72 2.53
N SER A 133 -27.50 -9.69 1.81
CA SER A 133 -26.67 -9.66 0.57
C SER A 133 -25.38 -8.81 0.39
N ASN A 134 -24.35 -9.53 -0.13
CA ASN A 134 -23.11 -9.13 -0.82
C ASN A 134 -22.08 -8.25 -0.10
N LEU A 135 -21.13 -8.94 0.56
CA LEU A 135 -19.92 -8.39 1.17
C LEU A 135 -18.99 -7.78 0.12
N LYS A 136 -18.83 -6.45 0.12
CA LYS A 136 -17.79 -5.76 -0.66
C LYS A 136 -16.65 -5.36 0.28
N LEU A 137 -15.75 -6.31 0.54
CA LEU A 137 -14.54 -6.05 1.30
C LEU A 137 -13.52 -5.36 0.37
N SER A 138 -13.02 -4.19 0.74
CA SER A 138 -11.84 -3.58 0.11
C SER A 138 -10.58 -4.33 0.59
N SER A 139 -10.48 -5.59 0.15
CA SER A 139 -9.38 -6.57 0.21
C SER A 139 -8.30 -6.45 1.30
N CYS A 140 -8.12 -7.57 2.02
CA CYS A 140 -6.80 -8.11 2.38
C CYS A 140 -6.64 -9.60 2.07
N VAL A 141 -7.70 -10.40 1.92
CA VAL A 141 -7.57 -11.85 1.78
C VAL A 141 -8.75 -12.41 0.98
N ASN A 142 -8.58 -12.65 -0.32
CA ASN A 142 -9.37 -13.66 -1.02
C ASN A 142 -8.69 -15.01 -0.75
N LEU A 143 -9.07 -15.68 0.34
CA LEU A 143 -8.74 -17.07 0.68
C LEU A 143 -9.58 -17.39 1.92
N LEU A 144 -10.60 -18.25 1.88
CA LEU A 144 -10.64 -19.58 1.26
C LEU A 144 -11.97 -19.81 0.52
N GLY A 145 -11.87 -20.45 -0.65
CA GLY A 145 -13.01 -20.97 -1.36
C GLY A 145 -13.78 -21.99 -0.52
N ILE A 146 -15.07 -21.76 -0.37
CA ILE A 146 -16.10 -22.77 -0.16
C ILE A 146 -16.90 -22.66 -1.46
N GLY A 147 -16.83 -23.58 -2.42
CA GLY A 147 -17.05 -25.01 -2.23
C GLY A 147 -18.55 -25.27 -2.36
N SER A 148 -19.09 -25.13 -3.57
CA SER A 148 -20.40 -25.66 -3.97
C SER A 148 -20.43 -25.64 -5.51
N ASP A 149 -19.73 -26.58 -6.15
CA ASP A 149 -20.41 -27.76 -6.71
C ASP A 149 -21.40 -28.48 -5.78
N LEU A 150 -22.68 -28.35 -6.15
CA LEU A 150 -23.82 -29.27 -6.05
C LEU A 150 -24.99 -28.44 -6.62
N GLY A 151 -25.74 -28.78 -7.65
CA GLY A 151 -26.01 -30.03 -8.35
C GLY A 151 -27.41 -29.88 -8.92
N VAL A 152 -27.58 -30.27 -10.19
CA VAL A 152 -28.81 -30.30 -11.04
C VAL A 152 -29.26 -28.95 -11.62
#